data_AF-A0A0J7KC75-F1
#
_entry.id   AF-A0A0J7KC75-F1
#
_cell.length_a   1.000
_cell.length_b   1.000
_cell.length_c   1.000
_cell.angle_alpha   90.00
_cell.angle_beta   90.00
_cell.angle_gamma   90.00
#
_symmetry.space_group_name_H-M   'P 1'
#
loop_
_entity.id
_entity.type
_entity.pdbx_description
1 polymer ?
#
loop_
_entity_poly.entity_id
_entity_poly.type
_entity_poly.pdbx_seq_one_letter_code
_entity_poly.pdbx_strand_id
1 'polypeptide(L)'
;MDGHTCEPVCNLACLTGSYCSEPSHCACLNGYTEIILLGRRILNKCQPVCENPCVHGECIAPDTCACNTGYELDPDNIFICKPKCEHGCLYGTCTAPNVCTCDKGYSLKTPSTCEPICSEACVMGTCVAPESCSCFKGYGLLENSKHICEPVCEKACLNGWCTEPGVCTCNEGFRLSGDESTKHVCEPYCEISCKPFGVCTAPNVCTCFEGYRLADQTQPNAFSMCEPICDTECINGFCSAPDTCSCDIGYQPSNGNFINICEPICSRNCVNGVCSAPETCTCNKGYRFSKNNSSNICEPFCETDCINGYCSAPNECTCNFGYQPTENNRTSLCEPICNPSCKNGICVQPDVCNCKPGYRQSTHSMNVCDPICHPVCETNGICEAPDLCVCKDDYRMIYYDEKDVPFRCEPICTVDCGNGTCTAPDICSCFDGYRNAKTGRCEPFCSTCNNGTCVAPEVCKCDDGFVLEDSEIGPGVRESRSIPEDGPGNASRCVPRCEGCDNGDCVAPDECQCHAGFVKIKGTCVHACQGGCGTHGECIDERRICECNYGWTGPHCDRPTLCISILNDEDNRTESFKVIEEQNNTIEHVLINNPVCPKCISKINNETLCFKMHINGTEKETQIGCLMNE
;
A
#
# COMPACT_ATOMS: atom_id res chain seq x y z
N MET A 1 68.20 -110.47 147.39
CA MET A 1 69.43 -109.88 147.96
C MET A 1 69.73 -108.62 147.17
N ASP A 2 68.99 -107.59 147.56
CA ASP A 2 69.31 -106.15 147.64
C ASP A 2 70.64 -105.69 147.04
N GLY A 3 70.55 -104.99 145.91
CA GLY A 3 71.52 -104.00 145.48
C GLY A 3 70.78 -102.67 145.30
N HIS A 4 70.65 -101.88 146.37
CA HIS A 4 70.14 -100.52 146.27
C HIS A 4 71.10 -99.69 145.40
N THR A 5 70.65 -99.29 144.21
CA THR A 5 71.32 -98.27 143.40
C THR A 5 71.09 -96.92 144.07
N CYS A 6 72.15 -96.29 144.56
CA CYS A 6 72.08 -94.93 145.08
C CYS A 6 72.17 -93.93 143.92
N GLU A 7 71.12 -93.14 143.68
CA GLU A 7 71.20 -91.97 142.79
C GLU A 7 71.71 -90.75 143.58
N PRO A 8 72.70 -90.00 143.05
CA PRO A 8 73.26 -88.84 143.74
C PRO A 8 72.24 -87.69 143.80
N VAL A 9 72.06 -87.11 144.99
CA VAL A 9 71.20 -85.94 145.21
C VAL A 9 72.06 -84.68 145.21
N CYS A 10 71.85 -83.80 144.22
CA CYS A 10 72.44 -82.48 144.20
C CYS A 10 71.57 -81.51 145.01
N ASN A 11 72.16 -80.84 145.99
CA ASN A 11 71.44 -79.88 146.85
C ASN A 11 70.87 -78.67 146.07
N LEU A 12 71.44 -78.36 144.91
CA LEU A 12 70.92 -77.38 143.95
C LEU A 12 70.67 -78.10 142.62
N ALA A 13 69.50 -77.89 142.01
CA ALA A 13 69.18 -78.51 140.73
C ALA A 13 70.16 -78.05 139.64
N CYS A 14 70.69 -79.01 138.87
CA CYS A 14 71.61 -78.75 137.76
C CYS A 14 70.89 -77.98 136.63
N LEU A 15 71.56 -76.99 136.04
CA LEU A 15 71.00 -76.18 134.95
C LEU A 15 70.94 -76.97 133.63
N THR A 16 70.17 -76.47 132.66
CA THR A 16 69.94 -77.09 131.35
C THR A 16 71.26 -77.50 130.68
N GLY A 17 71.36 -78.74 130.19
CA GLY A 17 72.59 -79.28 129.60
C GLY A 17 73.54 -79.96 130.60
N SER A 18 73.14 -80.16 131.86
CA SER A 18 73.93 -80.84 132.90
C SER A 18 73.10 -81.82 133.72
N TYR A 19 73.75 -82.80 134.34
CA TYR A 19 73.13 -83.81 135.20
C TYR A 19 73.90 -83.98 136.51
N CYS A 20 73.21 -84.45 137.55
CA CYS A 20 73.84 -84.67 138.85
C CYS A 20 74.72 -85.92 138.79
N SER A 21 76.04 -85.72 138.82
CA SER A 21 77.02 -86.81 138.77
C SER A 21 77.43 -87.29 140.17
N GLU A 22 77.56 -86.36 141.11
CA GLU A 22 77.96 -86.60 142.50
C GLU A 22 77.25 -85.57 143.42
N PRO A 23 77.22 -85.76 144.76
CA PRO A 23 76.59 -84.82 145.67
C PRO A 23 77.13 -83.38 145.49
N SER A 24 76.27 -82.47 145.06
CA SER A 24 76.59 -81.06 144.77
C SER A 24 77.55 -80.80 143.59
N HIS A 25 77.72 -81.78 142.67
CA HIS A 25 78.51 -81.62 141.45
C HIS A 25 77.72 -82.01 140.18
N CYS A 26 77.44 -81.01 139.34
CA CYS A 26 76.78 -81.20 138.05
C CYS A 26 77.82 -81.43 136.95
N ALA A 27 77.75 -82.56 136.25
CA ALA A 27 78.54 -82.81 135.06
C ALA A 27 77.74 -82.42 133.82
N CYS A 28 78.42 -81.94 132.76
CA CYS A 28 77.75 -81.61 131.50
C CYS A 28 77.28 -82.87 130.77
N LEU A 29 76.11 -82.79 130.13
CA LEU A 29 75.61 -83.83 129.23
C LEU A 29 76.49 -83.90 127.98
N ASN A 30 76.46 -85.04 127.27
CA ASN A 30 77.17 -85.19 126.00
C ASN A 30 76.75 -84.09 125.01
N GLY A 31 77.73 -83.48 124.34
CA GLY A 31 77.52 -82.32 123.48
C GLY A 31 77.52 -80.98 124.22
N TYR A 32 77.74 -80.96 125.53
CA TYR A 32 77.92 -79.74 126.33
C TYR A 32 79.28 -79.76 127.05
N THR A 33 79.91 -78.61 127.20
CA THR A 33 81.19 -78.44 127.90
C THR A 33 81.08 -77.41 129.03
N GLU A 34 81.92 -77.54 130.04
CA GLU A 34 82.04 -76.54 131.11
C GLU A 34 82.51 -75.19 130.56
N ILE A 35 81.99 -74.10 131.12
CA ILE A 35 82.43 -72.75 130.76
C ILE A 35 83.65 -72.35 131.60
N ILE A 36 84.73 -71.99 130.92
CA ILE A 36 85.96 -71.45 131.54
C ILE A 36 86.05 -69.96 131.19
N LEU A 37 85.77 -69.09 132.16
CA LEU A 37 85.91 -67.64 132.01
C LEU A 37 87.06 -67.15 132.89
N LEU A 38 88.03 -66.46 132.27
CA LEU A 38 89.20 -65.87 132.95
C LEU A 38 89.95 -66.86 133.87
N GLY A 39 90.09 -68.10 133.40
CA GLY A 39 90.85 -69.15 134.11
C GLY A 39 90.15 -69.75 135.34
N ARG A 40 88.89 -69.41 135.63
CA ARG A 40 88.07 -70.10 136.64
C ARG A 40 86.92 -70.88 135.99
N ARG A 41 86.70 -72.09 136.50
CA ARG A 41 85.54 -72.92 136.15
C ARG A 41 84.29 -72.33 136.80
N ILE A 42 83.25 -72.09 136.00
CA ILE A 42 81.95 -71.68 136.53
C ILE A 42 81.19 -72.94 136.89
N LEU A 43 81.03 -73.21 138.20
CA LEU A 43 80.30 -74.38 138.68
C LEU A 43 78.84 -74.35 138.19
N ASN A 44 78.35 -75.51 137.73
CA ASN A 44 76.97 -75.80 137.34
C ASN A 44 76.45 -75.07 136.09
N LYS A 45 77.33 -74.57 135.20
CA LYS A 45 76.93 -73.98 133.90
C LYS A 45 77.69 -74.63 132.74
N CYS A 46 76.93 -75.21 131.81
CA CYS A 46 77.45 -75.84 130.61
C CYS A 46 77.05 -75.04 129.36
N GLN A 47 77.94 -74.94 128.37
CA GLN A 47 77.64 -74.40 127.04
C GLN A 47 77.53 -75.55 126.03
N PRO A 48 76.58 -75.48 125.09
CA PRO A 48 76.50 -76.46 124.02
C PRO A 48 77.73 -76.37 123.11
N VAL A 49 78.14 -77.51 122.57
CA VAL A 49 79.21 -77.64 121.59
C VAL A 49 78.55 -77.98 120.25
N CYS A 50 78.85 -77.16 119.25
CA CYS A 50 78.50 -77.44 117.87
C CYS A 50 79.79 -77.90 117.16
N GLU A 51 79.74 -79.01 116.41
CA GLU A 51 80.91 -79.53 115.68
C GLU A 51 81.46 -78.50 114.69
N ASN A 52 80.56 -77.76 114.04
CA ASN A 52 80.90 -76.60 113.21
C ASN A 52 80.44 -75.30 113.89
N PRO A 53 81.21 -74.20 113.76
CA PRO A 53 80.80 -72.92 114.31
C PRO A 53 79.56 -72.39 113.61
N CYS A 54 78.58 -71.91 114.37
CA CYS A 54 77.39 -71.25 113.85
C CYS A 54 77.78 -69.89 113.22
N VAL A 55 77.81 -69.81 111.89
CA VAL A 55 78.15 -68.56 111.17
C VAL A 55 76.91 -67.66 111.14
N HIS A 56 77.03 -66.45 111.70
CA HIS A 56 75.93 -65.50 111.91
C HIS A 56 74.78 -66.02 112.80
N GLY A 57 75.11 -66.94 113.72
CA GLY A 57 74.20 -67.43 114.74
C GLY A 57 74.95 -67.82 116.01
N GLU A 58 74.20 -68.32 116.99
CA GLU A 58 74.72 -68.80 118.26
C GLU A 58 74.35 -70.28 118.45
N CYS A 59 75.28 -71.07 119.01
CA CYS A 59 75.02 -72.46 119.36
C CYS A 59 74.13 -72.50 120.61
N ILE A 60 72.89 -72.95 120.49
CA ILE A 60 71.91 -72.97 121.59
C ILE A 60 71.70 -74.37 122.18
N ALA A 61 72.01 -75.41 121.41
CA ALA A 61 72.03 -76.81 121.82
C ALA A 61 73.07 -77.57 120.97
N PRO A 62 73.47 -78.81 121.33
CA PRO A 62 74.45 -79.58 120.56
C PRO A 62 74.02 -79.67 119.10
N ASP A 63 74.94 -79.26 118.22
CA ASP A 63 74.73 -79.17 116.77
C ASP A 63 73.47 -78.41 116.31
N THR A 64 72.97 -77.49 117.15
CA THR A 64 71.77 -76.69 116.89
C THR A 64 72.08 -75.21 116.99
N CYS A 65 72.06 -74.53 115.85
CA CYS A 65 72.29 -73.09 115.76
C CYS A 65 70.97 -72.31 115.79
N ALA A 66 70.93 -71.24 116.57
CA ALA A 66 69.91 -70.20 116.45
C ALA A 66 70.49 -69.02 115.68
N CYS A 67 69.81 -68.61 114.61
CA CYS A 67 70.28 -67.50 113.79
C CYS A 67 70.08 -66.14 114.47
N ASN A 68 71.03 -65.24 114.24
CA ASN A 68 70.90 -63.84 114.69
C ASN A 68 69.72 -63.16 113.99
N THR A 69 69.17 -62.12 114.60
CA THR A 69 68.03 -61.36 114.06
C THR A 69 68.27 -60.94 112.60
N GLY A 70 67.33 -61.28 111.71
CA GLY A 70 67.44 -60.97 110.27
C GLY A 70 68.17 -62.02 109.44
N TYR A 71 68.56 -63.16 110.03
CA TYR A 71 69.10 -64.32 109.33
C TYR A 71 68.20 -65.55 109.54
N GLU A 72 68.26 -66.51 108.62
CA GLU A 72 67.53 -67.78 108.68
C GLU A 72 68.47 -68.97 108.40
N LEU A 73 68.11 -70.16 108.90
CA LEU A 73 68.93 -71.35 108.73
C LEU A 73 69.04 -71.70 107.24
N ASP A 74 70.27 -71.91 106.78
CA ASP A 74 70.53 -72.38 105.44
C ASP A 74 70.03 -73.84 105.31
N PRO A 75 69.10 -74.14 104.38
CA PRO A 75 68.58 -75.50 104.19
C PRO A 75 69.67 -76.51 103.81
N ASP A 76 70.76 -76.07 103.21
CA ASP A 76 71.87 -76.95 102.80
C ASP A 76 72.90 -77.16 103.92
N ASN A 77 72.99 -76.23 104.88
CA ASN A 77 73.94 -76.30 105.98
C ASN A 77 73.40 -75.62 107.24
N ILE A 78 72.90 -76.41 108.19
CA ILE A 78 72.30 -75.93 109.44
C ILE A 78 73.25 -75.13 110.37
N PHE A 79 74.55 -75.12 110.09
CA PHE A 79 75.53 -74.30 110.82
C PHE A 79 75.74 -72.92 110.20
N ILE A 80 75.11 -72.63 109.06
CA ILE A 80 75.19 -71.34 108.37
C ILE A 80 73.82 -70.66 108.43
N CYS A 81 73.80 -69.43 108.94
CA CYS A 81 72.63 -68.58 108.89
C CYS A 81 72.76 -67.61 107.70
N LYS A 82 71.92 -67.78 106.69
CA LYS A 82 71.85 -66.91 105.51
C LYS A 82 71.03 -65.65 105.83
N PRO A 83 71.41 -64.47 105.33
CA PRO A 83 70.65 -63.25 105.56
C PRO A 83 69.28 -63.34 104.91
N LYS A 84 68.25 -62.88 105.63
CA LYS A 84 66.88 -62.82 105.15
C LYS A 84 66.57 -61.45 104.57
N CYS A 85 66.04 -61.43 103.36
CA CYS A 85 65.49 -60.24 102.72
C CYS A 85 63.96 -60.38 102.73
N GLU A 86 63.25 -59.57 103.53
CA GLU A 86 61.78 -59.73 103.76
C GLU A 86 60.95 -59.66 102.48
N HIS A 87 61.40 -58.87 101.50
CA HIS A 87 60.71 -58.65 100.23
C HIS A 87 61.38 -59.41 99.06
N GLY A 88 62.27 -60.36 99.37
CA GLY A 88 63.13 -61.04 98.38
C GLY A 88 64.23 -60.13 97.82
N CYS A 89 65.04 -60.68 96.91
CA CYS A 89 66.07 -59.97 96.16
C CYS A 89 66.10 -60.55 94.74
N LEU A 90 65.20 -60.07 93.89
CA LEU A 90 65.04 -60.61 92.52
C LEU A 90 66.15 -60.06 91.62
N TYR A 91 66.83 -60.95 90.87
CA TYR A 91 68.02 -60.64 90.05
C TYR A 91 69.20 -60.05 90.85
N GLY A 92 69.34 -60.52 92.09
CA GLY A 92 70.44 -60.19 92.98
C GLY A 92 70.58 -61.22 94.08
N THR A 93 71.57 -60.99 94.94
CA THR A 93 71.86 -61.84 96.10
C THR A 93 71.69 -61.06 97.40
N CYS A 94 71.04 -61.67 98.39
CA CYS A 94 70.92 -61.09 99.73
C CYS A 94 72.27 -61.26 100.44
N THR A 95 73.01 -60.17 100.63
CA THR A 95 74.37 -60.19 101.20
C THR A 95 74.40 -59.86 102.68
N ALA A 96 73.37 -59.18 103.19
CA ALA A 96 73.12 -58.91 104.61
C ALA A 96 71.59 -58.76 104.84
N PRO A 97 71.10 -58.79 106.10
CA PRO A 97 69.66 -58.68 106.36
C PRO A 97 69.05 -57.45 105.70
N ASN A 98 68.05 -57.65 104.86
CA ASN A 98 67.41 -56.61 104.04
C ASN A 98 68.36 -55.79 103.14
N VAL A 99 69.55 -56.31 102.80
CA VAL A 99 70.49 -55.70 101.85
C VAL A 99 70.64 -56.59 100.61
N CYS A 100 70.08 -56.11 99.50
CA CYS A 100 70.11 -56.77 98.19
C CYS A 100 71.25 -56.21 97.33
N THR A 101 72.17 -57.07 96.90
CA THR A 101 73.24 -56.71 95.96
C THR A 101 72.91 -57.29 94.58
N CYS A 102 72.77 -56.42 93.58
CA CYS A 102 72.33 -56.83 92.23
C CYS A 102 73.38 -57.62 91.46
N ASP A 103 72.92 -58.56 90.64
CA ASP A 103 73.78 -59.34 89.75
C ASP A 103 74.38 -58.46 88.64
N LYS A 104 75.48 -58.92 88.03
CA LYS A 104 76.17 -58.15 86.97
C LYS A 104 75.22 -57.81 85.83
N GLY A 105 75.12 -56.52 85.50
CA GLY A 105 74.21 -56.02 84.47
C GLY A 105 72.85 -55.57 85.00
N TYR A 106 72.62 -55.61 86.32
CA TYR A 106 71.42 -55.10 86.98
C TYR A 106 71.79 -53.99 87.99
N SER A 107 70.87 -53.06 88.24
CA SER A 107 71.01 -51.94 89.16
C SER A 107 69.86 -51.86 90.16
N LEU A 108 70.14 -51.42 91.37
CA LEU A 108 69.16 -51.40 92.45
C LEU A 108 68.15 -50.26 92.22
N LYS A 109 66.88 -50.59 91.95
CA LYS A 109 65.83 -49.59 91.75
C LYS A 109 65.04 -49.34 93.04
N THR A 110 64.79 -50.39 93.80
CA THR A 110 64.24 -50.34 95.16
C THR A 110 65.09 -51.23 96.06
N PRO A 111 65.00 -51.11 97.40
CA PRO A 111 65.83 -51.89 98.33
C PRO A 111 65.79 -53.42 98.17
N SER A 112 64.81 -53.96 97.43
CA SER A 112 64.60 -55.41 97.20
C SER A 112 64.47 -55.80 95.72
N THR A 113 64.58 -54.86 94.77
CA THR A 113 64.39 -55.13 93.33
C THR A 113 65.53 -54.57 92.50
N CYS A 114 66.18 -55.46 91.75
CA CYS A 114 67.21 -55.13 90.77
C CYS A 114 66.60 -55.07 89.36
N GLU A 115 66.85 -53.97 88.64
CA GLU A 115 66.40 -53.79 87.26
C GLU A 115 67.57 -53.90 86.28
N PRO A 116 67.37 -54.50 85.09
CA PRO A 116 68.42 -54.65 84.10
C PRO A 116 68.93 -53.28 83.60
N ILE A 117 70.23 -53.22 83.32
CA ILE A 117 70.90 -52.05 82.75
C ILE A 117 70.97 -52.24 81.24
N CYS A 118 70.44 -51.26 80.50
CA CYS A 118 70.66 -51.11 79.08
C CYS A 118 71.56 -49.88 78.88
N SER A 119 72.68 -50.04 78.17
CA SER A 119 73.66 -48.96 77.94
C SER A 119 73.06 -47.75 77.21
N GLU A 120 72.10 -48.01 76.31
CA GLU A 120 71.20 -47.01 75.73
C GLU A 120 69.75 -47.30 76.15
N ALA A 121 68.96 -46.24 76.31
CA ALA A 121 67.56 -46.38 76.69
C ALA A 121 66.75 -47.06 75.57
N CYS A 122 65.87 -47.98 75.94
CA CYS A 122 64.95 -48.63 75.00
C CYS A 122 63.91 -47.62 74.49
N VAL A 123 64.03 -47.18 73.23
CA VAL A 123 63.08 -46.28 72.57
C VAL A 123 61.85 -47.08 72.15
N MET A 124 60.67 -46.71 72.65
CA MET A 124 59.40 -47.45 72.44
C MET A 124 59.45 -48.94 72.85
N GLY A 125 60.19 -49.21 73.92
CA GLY A 125 60.28 -50.53 74.53
C GLY A 125 60.67 -50.45 76.00
N THR A 126 60.85 -51.61 76.62
CA THR A 126 61.28 -51.73 78.01
C THR A 126 62.52 -52.63 78.11
N CYS A 127 63.45 -52.29 79.00
CA CYS A 127 64.64 -53.11 79.25
C CYS A 127 64.21 -54.34 80.06
N VAL A 128 64.31 -55.53 79.47
CA VAL A 128 63.85 -56.79 80.10
C VAL A 128 65.01 -57.67 80.58
N ALA A 129 66.20 -57.45 80.03
CA ALA A 129 67.45 -58.08 80.45
C ALA A 129 68.63 -57.15 80.09
N PRO A 130 69.84 -57.36 80.63
CA PRO A 130 70.99 -56.51 80.34
C PRO A 130 71.24 -56.42 78.83
N GLU A 131 71.35 -55.19 78.31
CA GLU A 131 71.47 -54.89 76.87
C GLU A 131 70.36 -55.45 75.96
N SER A 132 69.18 -55.78 76.51
CA SER A 132 68.07 -56.40 75.77
C SER A 132 66.75 -55.68 76.02
N CYS A 133 66.23 -55.06 74.96
CA CYS A 133 64.95 -54.37 74.96
C CYS A 133 63.83 -55.26 74.40
N SER A 134 62.66 -55.20 75.04
CA SER A 134 61.41 -55.74 74.51
C SER A 134 60.55 -54.59 74.04
N CYS A 135 60.16 -54.60 72.76
CA CYS A 135 59.34 -53.55 72.17
C CYS A 135 57.91 -53.56 72.72
N PHE A 136 57.27 -52.39 72.75
CA PHE A 136 55.85 -52.30 73.08
C PHE A 136 55.00 -52.96 71.99
N LYS A 137 53.76 -53.34 72.33
CA LYS A 137 52.84 -53.99 71.38
C LYS A 137 52.67 -53.12 70.12
N GLY A 138 52.88 -53.73 68.95
CA GLY A 138 52.82 -53.04 67.66
C GLY A 138 54.13 -52.41 67.20
N TYR A 139 55.22 -52.53 67.98
CA TYR A 139 56.55 -52.09 67.61
C TYR A 139 57.50 -53.29 67.47
N GLY A 140 58.46 -53.20 66.56
CA GLY A 140 59.44 -54.24 66.23
C GLY A 140 60.87 -53.71 66.34
N LEU A 141 61.81 -54.59 66.67
CA LEU A 141 63.22 -54.23 66.80
C LEU A 141 63.82 -53.94 65.41
N LEU A 142 64.44 -52.78 65.24
CA LEU A 142 65.09 -52.43 63.98
C LEU A 142 66.27 -53.37 63.71
N GLU A 143 66.46 -53.83 62.46
CA GLU A 143 67.42 -54.90 62.08
C GLU A 143 68.87 -54.67 62.58
N ASN A 144 69.26 -53.43 62.85
CA ASN A 144 70.61 -53.05 63.28
C ASN A 144 70.67 -52.39 64.68
N SER A 145 69.58 -52.37 65.44
CA SER A 145 69.55 -51.77 66.77
C SER A 145 69.08 -52.76 67.82
N LYS A 146 69.69 -52.72 69.01
CA LYS A 146 69.24 -53.47 70.19
C LYS A 146 68.34 -52.65 71.12
N HIS A 147 68.20 -51.35 70.84
CA HIS A 147 67.56 -50.38 71.73
C HIS A 147 66.43 -49.59 71.05
N ILE A 148 66.30 -49.64 69.72
CA ILE A 148 65.31 -48.87 68.97
C ILE A 148 64.23 -49.81 68.44
N CYS A 149 62.99 -49.54 68.87
CA CYS A 149 61.79 -50.20 68.38
C CYS A 149 61.03 -49.26 67.43
N GLU A 150 60.79 -49.71 66.20
CA GLU A 150 60.02 -48.98 65.18
C GLU A 150 58.58 -49.50 65.09
N PRO A 151 57.60 -48.64 64.79
CA PRO A 151 56.21 -49.06 64.64
C PRO A 151 56.06 -50.03 63.47
N VAL A 152 55.30 -51.10 63.70
CA VAL A 152 55.00 -52.13 62.69
C VAL A 152 53.63 -51.83 62.09
N CYS A 153 53.62 -51.63 60.78
CA CYS A 153 52.39 -51.55 60.00
C CYS A 153 52.14 -52.93 59.34
N GLU A 154 50.94 -53.49 59.50
CA GLU A 154 50.58 -54.83 58.96
C GLU A 154 50.77 -54.94 57.44
N LYS A 155 50.58 -53.81 56.75
CA LYS A 155 50.93 -53.61 55.33
C LYS A 155 51.87 -52.42 55.24
N ALA A 156 52.88 -52.52 54.39
CA ALA A 156 53.79 -51.40 54.13
C ALA A 156 53.02 -50.17 53.63
N CYS A 157 53.36 -48.99 54.17
CA CYS A 157 52.79 -47.72 53.73
C CYS A 157 53.30 -47.36 52.33
N LEU A 158 52.44 -47.40 51.31
CA LEU A 158 52.79 -47.00 49.95
C LEU A 158 52.79 -45.46 49.85
N ASN A 159 53.90 -44.86 49.40
CA ASN A 159 54.13 -43.41 49.34
C ASN A 159 54.00 -42.68 50.70
N GLY A 160 54.34 -43.39 51.78
CA GLY A 160 54.34 -42.84 53.13
C GLY A 160 55.25 -43.65 54.04
N TRP A 161 55.20 -43.36 55.33
CA TRP A 161 55.97 -44.05 56.36
C TRP A 161 55.10 -44.30 57.60
N CYS A 162 55.47 -45.32 58.38
CA CYS A 162 54.72 -45.74 59.56
C CYS A 162 55.12 -44.84 60.74
N THR A 163 54.18 -44.06 61.27
CA THR A 163 54.41 -43.17 62.44
C THR A 163 54.02 -43.83 63.75
N GLU A 164 52.99 -44.67 63.71
CA GLU A 164 52.49 -45.46 64.83
C GLU A 164 52.03 -46.83 64.32
N PRO A 165 51.86 -47.85 65.19
CA PRO A 165 51.43 -49.17 64.77
C PRO A 165 50.11 -49.11 63.98
N GLY A 166 50.17 -49.49 62.70
CA GLY A 166 49.02 -49.45 61.80
C GLY A 166 48.62 -48.06 61.27
N VAL A 167 49.38 -47.00 61.56
CA VAL A 167 49.11 -45.63 61.09
C VAL A 167 50.18 -45.19 60.09
N CYS A 168 49.75 -44.93 58.85
CA CYS A 168 50.60 -44.39 57.80
C CYS A 168 50.49 -42.86 57.75
N THR A 169 51.63 -42.19 57.69
CA THR A 169 51.72 -40.77 57.36
C THR A 169 52.26 -40.62 55.94
N CYS A 170 51.55 -39.86 55.12
CA CYS A 170 51.85 -39.71 53.71
C CYS A 170 52.99 -38.73 53.47
N ASN A 171 53.76 -38.98 52.41
CA ASN A 171 54.78 -38.04 51.96
C ASN A 171 54.13 -36.75 51.42
N GLU A 172 54.90 -35.66 51.34
CA GLU A 172 54.41 -34.40 50.78
C GLU A 172 53.79 -34.59 49.40
N GLY A 173 52.62 -33.99 49.18
CA GLY A 173 51.87 -34.14 47.94
C GLY A 173 51.03 -35.41 47.83
N PHE A 174 50.95 -36.23 48.89
CA PHE A 174 50.07 -37.40 48.97
C PHE A 174 49.10 -37.29 50.16
N ARG A 175 47.95 -37.96 50.07
CA ARG A 175 46.94 -38.02 51.15
C ARG A 175 46.44 -39.44 51.37
N LEU A 176 45.95 -39.72 52.57
CA LEU A 176 45.36 -41.02 52.90
C LEU A 176 44.14 -41.30 52.04
N SER A 177 44.07 -42.50 51.49
CA SER A 177 42.84 -43.01 50.86
C SER A 177 41.71 -43.09 51.89
N GLY A 178 40.49 -42.70 51.48
CA GLY A 178 39.34 -42.57 52.38
C GLY A 178 38.67 -43.88 52.80
N ASP A 179 39.12 -45.02 52.29
CA ASP A 179 38.54 -46.34 52.57
C ASP A 179 39.37 -47.15 53.59
N GLU A 180 38.71 -47.89 54.48
CA GLU A 180 39.36 -48.62 55.56
C GLU A 180 40.32 -49.71 55.07
N SER A 181 40.05 -50.28 53.89
CA SER A 181 40.89 -51.32 53.27
C SER A 181 42.20 -50.78 52.67
N THR A 182 42.29 -49.47 52.44
CA THR A 182 43.39 -48.78 51.73
C THR A 182 44.09 -47.73 52.58
N LYS A 183 43.92 -47.75 53.92
CA LYS A 183 44.64 -46.85 54.86
C LYS A 183 46.18 -46.94 54.80
N HIS A 184 46.72 -48.01 54.19
CA HIS A 184 48.16 -48.18 53.93
C HIS A 184 48.61 -47.56 52.59
N VAL A 185 47.69 -46.94 51.84
CA VAL A 185 47.94 -46.35 50.52
C VAL A 185 47.76 -44.85 50.60
N CYS A 186 48.84 -44.13 50.32
CA CYS A 186 48.82 -42.69 50.13
C CYS A 186 48.63 -42.38 48.65
N GLU A 187 47.46 -41.82 48.31
CA GLU A 187 47.13 -41.40 46.96
C GLU A 187 47.72 -40.03 46.66
N PRO A 188 48.20 -39.77 45.43
CA PRO A 188 48.69 -38.45 45.06
C PRO A 188 47.57 -37.41 45.17
N TYR A 189 47.91 -36.25 45.71
CA TYR A 189 47.02 -35.10 45.82
C TYR A 189 47.29 -34.12 44.67
N CYS A 190 46.21 -33.65 44.07
CA CYS A 190 46.23 -32.61 43.05
C CYS A 190 45.37 -31.45 43.58
N GLU A 191 45.93 -30.24 43.68
CA GLU A 191 45.24 -29.03 44.18
C GLU A 191 43.99 -28.71 43.34
N ILE A 192 44.14 -28.78 42.01
CA ILE A 192 43.03 -28.80 41.06
C ILE A 192 42.73 -30.26 40.76
N SER A 193 41.48 -30.69 40.99
CA SER A 193 41.06 -32.07 40.74
C SER A 193 41.24 -32.45 39.26
N CYS A 194 41.84 -33.61 38.97
CA CYS A 194 41.85 -34.17 37.61
C CYS A 194 40.50 -34.83 37.24
N LYS A 195 39.71 -35.22 38.26
CA LYS A 195 38.40 -35.86 38.08
C LYS A 195 37.36 -34.82 37.66
N PRO A 196 36.38 -35.19 36.81
CA PRO A 196 36.06 -36.55 36.36
C PRO A 196 36.81 -37.03 35.11
N PHE A 197 37.57 -36.16 34.44
CA PHE A 197 38.10 -36.41 33.09
C PHE A 197 39.57 -36.89 33.05
N GLY A 198 40.11 -37.22 34.20
CA GLY A 198 41.46 -37.70 34.36
C GLY A 198 41.72 -38.22 35.76
N VAL A 199 42.94 -38.69 35.96
CA VAL A 199 43.41 -39.25 37.22
C VAL A 199 44.72 -38.60 37.65
N CYS A 200 44.86 -38.35 38.94
CA CYS A 200 46.10 -37.84 39.53
C CYS A 200 47.09 -39.01 39.60
N THR A 201 48.18 -38.96 38.83
CA THR A 201 49.17 -40.04 38.75
C THR A 201 50.41 -39.77 39.61
N ALA A 202 50.66 -38.51 39.92
CA ALA A 202 51.67 -38.06 40.89
C ALA A 202 51.21 -36.72 41.50
N PRO A 203 51.85 -36.20 42.56
CA PRO A 203 51.46 -34.94 43.18
C PRO A 203 51.38 -33.80 42.17
N ASN A 204 50.21 -33.16 42.06
CA ASN A 204 49.90 -32.12 41.07
C ASN A 204 50.15 -32.52 39.59
N VAL A 205 50.22 -33.82 39.28
CA VAL A 205 50.37 -34.33 37.90
C VAL A 205 49.11 -35.11 37.52
N CYS A 206 48.34 -34.55 36.59
CA CYS A 206 47.16 -35.17 36.02
C CYS A 206 47.48 -35.90 34.71
N THR A 207 46.97 -37.12 34.57
CA THR A 207 46.85 -37.80 33.28
C THR A 207 45.39 -37.78 32.85
N CYS A 208 45.11 -37.12 31.73
CA CYS A 208 43.76 -36.98 31.20
C CYS A 208 43.32 -38.23 30.43
N PHE A 209 42.02 -38.51 30.42
CA PHE A 209 41.45 -39.59 29.62
C PHE A 209 41.45 -39.24 28.12
N GLU A 210 41.27 -40.24 27.27
CA GLU A 210 41.23 -40.05 25.82
C GLU A 210 40.17 -39.01 25.42
N GLY A 211 40.52 -38.10 24.52
CA GLY A 211 39.69 -36.95 24.14
C GLY A 211 39.78 -35.73 25.08
N TYR A 212 40.64 -35.77 26.12
CA TYR A 212 40.88 -34.65 27.02
C TYR A 212 42.38 -34.30 27.09
N ARG A 213 42.71 -33.02 27.24
CA ARG A 213 44.09 -32.51 27.40
C ARG A 213 44.23 -31.67 28.66
N LEU A 214 45.47 -31.41 29.08
CA LEU A 214 45.75 -30.52 30.21
C LEU A 214 45.34 -29.08 29.86
N ALA A 215 44.53 -28.47 30.70
CA ALA A 215 44.09 -27.09 30.57
C ALA A 215 45.26 -26.12 30.84
N ASP A 216 45.31 -25.02 30.08
CA ASP A 216 46.36 -23.99 30.24
C ASP A 216 46.08 -23.10 31.47
N GLN A 217 47.09 -22.85 32.30
CA GLN A 217 46.96 -22.34 33.68
C GLN A 217 46.53 -20.86 33.80
N THR A 218 46.10 -20.23 32.71
CA THR A 218 45.71 -18.82 32.67
C THR A 218 44.23 -18.57 32.99
N GLN A 219 43.42 -19.61 33.22
CA GLN A 219 41.98 -19.51 33.46
C GLN A 219 41.63 -19.71 34.95
N PRO A 220 41.15 -18.66 35.66
CA PRO A 220 40.89 -18.71 37.11
C PRO A 220 39.76 -19.64 37.60
N ASN A 221 39.00 -20.27 36.68
CA ASN A 221 37.73 -20.96 36.97
C ASN A 221 37.66 -22.40 36.41
N ALA A 222 38.79 -23.11 36.31
CA ALA A 222 38.77 -24.50 35.83
C ALA A 222 38.23 -25.47 36.90
N PHE A 223 37.12 -26.16 36.63
CA PHE A 223 36.53 -27.20 37.49
C PHE A 223 37.38 -28.49 37.54
N SER A 224 38.18 -28.74 36.51
CA SER A 224 39.13 -29.85 36.42
C SER A 224 40.35 -29.42 35.61
N MET A 225 41.52 -29.99 35.90
CA MET A 225 42.75 -29.75 35.14
C MET A 225 42.72 -30.37 33.72
N CYS A 226 41.76 -31.24 33.44
CA CYS A 226 41.58 -31.85 32.11
C CYS A 226 40.40 -31.19 31.37
N GLU A 227 40.68 -30.54 30.25
CA GLU A 227 39.70 -29.93 29.34
C GLU A 227 39.41 -30.85 28.14
N PRO A 228 38.18 -30.89 27.62
CA PRO A 228 37.85 -31.68 26.44
C PRO A 228 38.51 -31.11 25.17
N ILE A 229 38.87 -32.00 24.25
CA ILE A 229 39.42 -31.67 22.93
C ILE A 229 38.27 -31.67 21.92
N CYS A 230 38.15 -30.58 21.17
CA CYS A 230 37.29 -30.49 20.00
C CYS A 230 38.21 -30.27 18.78
N ASP A 231 38.18 -31.18 17.79
CA ASP A 231 39.02 -31.08 16.58
C ASP A 231 38.74 -29.81 15.78
N THR A 232 37.48 -29.38 15.79
CA THR A 232 37.02 -28.10 15.24
C THR A 232 36.60 -27.17 16.37
N GLU A 233 37.04 -25.91 16.29
CA GLU A 233 36.67 -24.87 17.26
C GLU A 233 35.15 -24.65 17.32
N CYS A 234 34.61 -24.55 18.53
CA CYS A 234 33.20 -24.25 18.80
C CYS A 234 32.96 -22.74 18.62
N ILE A 235 32.20 -22.35 17.59
CA ILE A 235 31.87 -20.95 17.33
C ILE A 235 30.64 -20.56 18.16
N ASN A 236 30.78 -19.53 19.01
CA ASN A 236 29.77 -19.06 19.98
C ASN A 236 29.31 -20.13 20.98
N GLY A 237 30.25 -20.96 21.40
CA GLY A 237 30.05 -21.98 22.41
C GLY A 237 31.38 -22.45 22.98
N PHE A 238 31.30 -23.43 23.84
CA PHE A 238 32.47 -24.06 24.46
C PHE A 238 32.43 -25.58 24.28
N CYS A 239 33.60 -26.19 24.27
CA CYS A 239 33.74 -27.64 24.22
C CYS A 239 33.31 -28.20 25.58
N SER A 240 32.21 -28.96 25.63
CA SER A 240 31.67 -29.53 26.88
C SER A 240 32.01 -30.99 27.07
N ALA A 241 32.28 -31.70 25.97
CA ALA A 241 32.84 -33.05 25.92
C ALA A 241 33.63 -33.21 24.61
N PRO A 242 34.42 -34.30 24.43
CA PRO A 242 35.19 -34.51 23.21
C PRO A 242 34.31 -34.41 21.96
N ASP A 243 34.72 -33.57 21.02
CA ASP A 243 33.99 -33.22 19.78
C ASP A 243 32.52 -32.80 19.97
N THR A 244 32.17 -32.34 21.18
CA THR A 244 30.81 -31.94 21.54
C THR A 244 30.81 -30.48 22.00
N CYS A 245 30.20 -29.61 21.21
CA CYS A 245 30.04 -28.20 21.55
C CYS A 245 28.73 -27.96 22.30
N SER A 246 28.79 -27.11 23.32
CA SER A 246 27.62 -26.55 23.99
C SER A 246 27.58 -25.05 23.75
N CYS A 247 26.42 -24.55 23.38
CA CYS A 247 26.26 -23.15 22.98
C CYS A 247 26.25 -22.20 24.18
N ASP A 248 26.83 -21.01 23.97
CA ASP A 248 26.77 -19.94 24.95
C ASP A 248 25.33 -19.48 25.18
N ILE A 249 25.07 -18.85 26.32
CA ILE A 249 23.74 -18.36 26.67
C ILE A 249 23.24 -17.39 25.58
N GLY A 250 22.05 -17.67 25.05
CA GLY A 250 21.46 -16.89 23.95
C GLY A 250 21.81 -17.41 22.55
N TYR A 251 22.52 -18.54 22.44
CA TYR A 251 22.77 -19.25 21.19
C TYR A 251 22.17 -20.66 21.22
N GLN A 252 21.87 -21.23 20.06
CA GLN A 252 21.34 -22.58 19.87
C GLN A 252 22.13 -23.37 18.82
N PRO A 253 22.11 -24.72 18.85
CA PRO A 253 22.77 -25.52 17.83
C PRO A 253 22.23 -25.18 16.43
N SER A 254 23.12 -25.00 15.46
CA SER A 254 22.72 -24.81 14.06
C SER A 254 21.94 -26.04 13.57
N ASN A 255 20.88 -25.83 12.80
CA ASN A 255 19.99 -26.88 12.29
C ASN A 255 20.65 -27.76 11.18
N GLY A 256 21.97 -27.67 10.95
CA GLY A 256 22.72 -28.35 9.88
C GLY A 256 23.77 -29.35 10.34
N ASN A 257 24.60 -29.84 9.40
CA ASN A 257 25.71 -30.79 9.64
C ASN A 257 26.86 -30.23 10.50
N PHE A 258 26.80 -28.97 10.92
CA PHE A 258 27.88 -28.30 11.65
C PHE A 258 27.58 -28.29 13.15
N ILE A 259 27.97 -29.37 13.82
CA ILE A 259 27.83 -29.53 15.29
C ILE A 259 28.67 -28.52 16.09
N ASN A 260 29.62 -27.84 15.45
CA ASN A 260 30.52 -26.86 16.07
C ASN A 260 30.06 -25.40 15.93
N ILE A 261 28.89 -25.14 15.36
CA ILE A 261 28.38 -23.77 15.14
C ILE A 261 27.10 -23.55 15.93
N CYS A 262 27.14 -22.54 16.81
CA CYS A 262 26.00 -22.08 17.57
C CYS A 262 25.44 -20.77 16.96
N GLU A 263 24.17 -20.81 16.56
CA GLU A 263 23.46 -19.68 15.96
C GLU A 263 22.78 -18.84 17.05
N PRO A 264 22.82 -17.50 16.97
CA PRO A 264 22.21 -16.63 17.97
C PRO A 264 20.68 -16.73 17.95
N ILE A 265 20.08 -16.63 19.13
CA ILE A 265 18.64 -16.62 19.34
C ILE A 265 18.17 -15.16 19.42
N CYS A 266 17.16 -14.83 18.61
CA CYS A 266 16.45 -13.57 18.68
C CYS A 266 14.97 -13.86 19.02
N SER A 267 14.44 -13.29 20.11
CA SER A 267 13.04 -13.48 20.52
C SER A 267 12.03 -13.02 19.46
N ARG A 268 12.45 -12.09 18.61
CA ARG A 268 11.71 -11.65 17.42
C ARG A 268 12.53 -11.92 16.18
N ASN A 269 11.89 -12.47 15.15
CA ASN A 269 12.54 -12.69 13.87
C ASN A 269 13.04 -11.36 13.27
N CYS A 270 14.28 -11.36 12.77
CA CYS A 270 14.89 -10.23 12.07
C CYS A 270 14.34 -10.14 10.65
N VAL A 271 13.45 -9.18 10.38
CA VAL A 271 12.85 -8.99 9.05
C VAL A 271 13.84 -8.22 8.17
N ASN A 272 14.22 -8.79 7.02
CA ASN A 272 15.26 -8.28 6.10
C ASN A 272 16.64 -8.05 6.77
N GLY A 273 16.93 -8.84 7.79
CA GLY A 273 18.22 -8.87 8.47
C GLY A 273 18.56 -10.28 8.92
N VAL A 274 19.70 -10.39 9.59
CA VAL A 274 20.19 -11.63 10.19
C VAL A 274 20.37 -11.42 11.69
N CYS A 275 20.00 -12.41 12.49
CA CYS A 275 20.33 -12.41 13.92
C CYS A 275 21.86 -12.59 14.01
N SER A 276 22.58 -11.53 14.37
CA SER A 276 24.05 -11.51 14.36
C SER A 276 24.65 -11.77 15.74
N ALA A 277 23.87 -11.54 16.80
CA ALA A 277 24.18 -11.86 18.19
C ALA A 277 22.85 -12.01 18.96
N PRO A 278 22.83 -12.56 20.19
CA PRO A 278 21.61 -12.74 20.96
C PRO A 278 20.82 -11.43 21.08
N GLU A 279 19.52 -11.49 20.76
CA GLU A 279 18.61 -10.33 20.71
C GLU A 279 19.06 -9.16 19.80
N THR A 280 20.06 -9.38 18.93
CA THR A 280 20.67 -8.35 18.08
C THR A 280 20.53 -8.72 16.62
N CYS A 281 19.71 -7.98 15.89
CA CYS A 281 19.61 -8.09 14.44
C CYS A 281 20.61 -7.16 13.75
N THR A 282 21.24 -7.61 12.68
CA THR A 282 21.98 -6.76 11.74
C THR A 282 21.24 -6.73 10.41
N CYS A 283 21.01 -5.54 9.86
CA CYS A 283 20.32 -5.38 8.59
C CYS A 283 21.17 -5.88 7.42
N ASN A 284 20.52 -6.50 6.44
CA ASN A 284 21.17 -6.90 5.20
C ASN A 284 21.68 -5.67 4.44
N LYS A 285 22.69 -5.87 3.59
CA LYS A 285 23.26 -4.78 2.77
C LYS A 285 22.14 -4.07 1.99
N GLY A 286 22.09 -2.74 2.09
CA GLY A 286 21.06 -1.92 1.44
C GLY A 286 19.78 -1.75 2.28
N TYR A 287 19.72 -2.28 3.50
CA TYR A 287 18.64 -2.05 4.45
C TYR A 287 19.17 -1.32 5.70
N ARG A 288 18.30 -0.58 6.38
CA ARG A 288 18.59 0.11 7.65
C ARG A 288 17.49 -0.14 8.67
N PHE A 289 17.76 0.05 9.96
CA PHE A 289 16.73 -0.09 10.98
C PHE A 289 15.56 0.86 10.73
N SER A 290 14.35 0.35 10.94
CA SER A 290 13.13 1.15 10.88
C SER A 290 13.19 2.30 11.89
N LYS A 291 12.76 3.49 11.48
CA LYS A 291 12.65 4.66 12.38
C LYS A 291 11.61 4.46 13.48
N ASN A 292 10.72 3.48 13.36
CA ASN A 292 9.64 3.20 14.30
C ASN A 292 10.06 2.32 15.50
N ASN A 293 11.31 2.44 15.97
CA ASN A 293 11.82 1.82 17.19
C ASN A 293 11.78 0.27 17.25
N SER A 294 11.76 -0.40 16.10
CA SER A 294 11.85 -1.87 16.03
C SER A 294 13.27 -2.29 15.65
N SER A 295 14.06 -2.70 16.63
CA SER A 295 15.43 -3.21 16.41
C SER A 295 15.47 -4.52 15.62
N ASN A 296 14.32 -5.14 15.34
CA ASN A 296 14.20 -6.37 14.56
C ASN A 296 13.65 -6.17 13.13
N ILE A 297 13.37 -4.93 12.71
CA ILE A 297 12.83 -4.63 11.38
C ILE A 297 13.79 -3.74 10.59
N CYS A 298 14.26 -4.27 9.47
CA CYS A 298 15.11 -3.57 8.54
C CYS A 298 14.30 -3.11 7.31
N GLU A 299 14.23 -1.81 7.11
CA GLU A 299 13.57 -1.16 5.97
C GLU A 299 14.60 -0.92 4.85
N PRO A 300 14.20 -1.07 3.57
CA PRO A 300 15.09 -0.82 2.45
C PRO A 300 15.56 0.64 2.43
N PHE A 301 16.83 0.84 2.12
CA PHE A 301 17.43 2.14 1.95
C PHE A 301 17.59 2.47 0.46
N CYS A 302 17.11 3.64 0.09
CA CYS A 302 17.32 4.24 -1.23
C CYS A 302 18.25 5.44 -1.04
N GLU A 303 19.37 5.51 -1.78
CA GLU A 303 20.33 6.63 -1.71
C GLU A 303 19.69 7.96 -2.11
N THR A 304 18.78 7.90 -3.07
CA THR A 304 17.92 9.00 -3.49
C THR A 304 16.49 8.75 -3.03
N ASP A 305 15.85 9.75 -2.42
CA ASP A 305 14.46 9.65 -1.99
C ASP A 305 13.52 9.35 -3.17
N CYS A 306 12.59 8.40 -2.98
CA CYS A 306 11.56 8.06 -3.95
C CYS A 306 10.45 9.15 -3.95
N ILE A 307 10.52 10.11 -4.87
CA ILE A 307 9.53 11.19 -4.98
C ILE A 307 8.22 10.60 -5.53
N ASN A 308 7.11 10.77 -4.79
CA ASN A 308 5.79 10.18 -5.07
C ASN A 308 5.77 8.64 -5.14
N GLY A 309 6.71 7.99 -4.45
CA GLY A 309 6.75 6.55 -4.27
C GLY A 309 7.26 6.17 -2.89
N TYR A 310 7.56 4.89 -2.70
CA TYR A 310 8.23 4.37 -1.52
C TYR A 310 9.33 3.38 -1.94
N CYS A 311 10.35 3.26 -1.10
CA CYS A 311 11.45 2.31 -1.31
C CYS A 311 10.90 0.91 -0.99
N SER A 312 10.78 0.05 -2.00
CA SER A 312 10.26 -1.32 -1.85
C SER A 312 11.38 -2.35 -1.73
N ALA A 313 12.54 -2.06 -2.33
CA ALA A 313 13.80 -2.78 -2.15
C ALA A 313 14.98 -1.77 -2.20
N PRO A 314 16.21 -2.17 -1.84
CA PRO A 314 17.36 -1.26 -1.82
C PRO A 314 17.57 -0.59 -3.19
N ASN A 315 17.54 0.75 -3.23
CA ASN A 315 17.59 1.55 -4.45
C ASN A 315 16.49 1.24 -5.51
N GLU A 316 15.40 0.59 -5.10
CA GLU A 316 14.24 0.30 -5.94
C GLU A 316 13.00 1.00 -5.38
N CYS A 317 12.42 1.90 -6.18
CA CYS A 317 11.22 2.64 -5.79
C CYS A 317 9.99 2.06 -6.47
N THR A 318 8.94 1.85 -5.69
CA THR A 318 7.60 1.57 -6.20
C THR A 318 6.76 2.83 -6.11
N CYS A 319 6.14 3.21 -7.23
CA CYS A 319 5.33 4.41 -7.31
C CYS A 319 4.02 4.26 -6.54
N ASN A 320 3.57 5.37 -5.93
CA ASN A 320 2.28 5.40 -5.27
C ASN A 320 1.15 5.28 -6.29
N PHE A 321 -0.03 4.87 -5.82
CA PHE A 321 -1.21 4.75 -6.68
C PHE A 321 -1.48 6.05 -7.46
N GLY A 322 -1.69 5.94 -8.78
CA GLY A 322 -1.87 7.07 -9.69
C GLY A 322 -0.56 7.66 -10.25
N TYR A 323 0.60 7.09 -9.93
CA TYR A 323 1.91 7.51 -10.48
C TYR A 323 2.62 6.33 -11.18
N GLN A 324 3.47 6.63 -12.16
CA GLN A 324 4.26 5.66 -12.93
C GLN A 324 5.76 6.03 -12.99
N PRO A 325 6.66 5.07 -13.23
CA PRO A 325 8.09 5.34 -13.40
C PRO A 325 8.36 6.24 -14.62
N THR A 326 9.38 7.11 -14.52
CA THR A 326 9.83 7.94 -15.66
C THR A 326 10.51 7.09 -16.73
N GLU A 327 10.23 7.34 -18.02
CA GLU A 327 10.78 6.56 -19.16
C GLU A 327 12.32 6.69 -19.38
N ASN A 328 13.07 7.40 -18.53
CA ASN A 328 14.50 7.69 -18.72
C ASN A 328 15.42 7.31 -17.55
N ASN A 329 15.27 6.10 -17.00
CA ASN A 329 16.26 5.44 -16.14
C ASN A 329 16.51 6.11 -14.76
N ARG A 330 15.61 6.99 -14.31
CA ARG A 330 15.56 7.47 -12.91
C ARG A 330 14.41 6.76 -12.19
N THR A 331 14.72 5.63 -11.56
CA THR A 331 13.74 4.87 -10.76
C THR A 331 13.21 5.66 -9.55
N SER A 332 13.90 6.72 -9.12
CA SER A 332 13.53 7.53 -7.95
C SER A 332 12.44 8.60 -8.19
N LEU A 333 11.96 8.76 -9.43
CA LEU A 333 10.99 9.80 -9.79
C LEU A 333 9.73 9.18 -10.41
N CYS A 334 8.62 9.24 -9.67
CA CYS A 334 7.32 8.79 -10.13
C CYS A 334 6.49 9.97 -10.66
N GLU A 335 6.12 9.91 -11.94
CA GLU A 335 5.29 10.91 -12.62
C GLU A 335 3.80 10.57 -12.50
N PRO A 336 2.92 11.56 -12.33
CA PRO A 336 1.48 11.32 -12.23
C PRO A 336 0.89 10.81 -13.54
N ILE A 337 -0.08 9.91 -13.42
CA ILE A 337 -0.87 9.37 -14.53
C ILE A 337 -2.15 10.19 -14.66
N CYS A 338 -2.43 10.70 -15.87
CA CYS A 338 -3.71 11.34 -16.20
C CYS A 338 -4.40 10.50 -17.28
N ASN A 339 -5.62 10.01 -17.02
CA ASN A 339 -6.38 9.23 -17.99
C ASN A 339 -7.80 9.78 -18.20
N PRO A 340 -8.11 10.35 -19.39
CA PRO A 340 -7.26 10.52 -20.57
C PRO A 340 -6.15 11.56 -20.36
N SER A 341 -5.09 11.48 -21.16
CA SER A 341 -3.92 12.38 -21.06
C SER A 341 -4.29 13.86 -21.22
N CYS A 342 -3.56 14.75 -20.54
CA CYS A 342 -3.78 16.19 -20.60
C CYS A 342 -3.51 16.77 -21.99
N LYS A 343 -4.55 17.19 -22.72
CA LYS A 343 -4.40 17.89 -24.00
C LYS A 343 -4.08 19.37 -23.73
N ASN A 344 -2.97 19.87 -24.28
CA ASN A 344 -2.45 21.24 -24.07
C ASN A 344 -2.17 21.61 -22.60
N GLY A 345 -2.01 20.61 -21.73
CA GLY A 345 -1.63 20.76 -20.32
C GLY A 345 -0.44 19.90 -19.95
N ILE A 346 -0.06 19.95 -18.68
CA ILE A 346 0.91 19.05 -18.04
C ILE A 346 0.21 18.37 -16.86
N CYS A 347 0.38 17.05 -16.73
CA CYS A 347 -0.14 16.29 -15.59
C CYS A 347 0.73 16.62 -14.37
N VAL A 348 0.15 17.24 -13.34
CA VAL A 348 0.89 17.68 -12.14
C VAL A 348 0.58 16.83 -10.91
N GLN A 349 -0.56 16.15 -10.91
CA GLN A 349 -1.00 15.13 -9.96
C GLN A 349 -1.89 14.12 -10.71
N PRO A 350 -2.19 12.94 -10.14
CA PRO A 350 -3.04 11.95 -10.80
C PRO A 350 -4.38 12.57 -11.19
N ASP A 351 -4.71 12.49 -12.48
CA ASP A 351 -5.90 13.09 -13.10
C ASP A 351 -6.07 14.63 -12.92
N VAL A 352 -5.00 15.35 -12.58
CA VAL A 352 -4.99 16.82 -12.46
C VAL A 352 -4.08 17.43 -13.52
N CYS A 353 -4.68 18.14 -14.47
CA CYS A 353 -3.99 18.85 -15.54
C CYS A 353 -3.81 20.32 -15.21
N ASN A 354 -2.58 20.83 -15.29
CA ASN A 354 -2.31 22.25 -15.29
C ASN A 354 -2.10 22.74 -16.73
N CYS A 355 -2.78 23.80 -17.13
CA CYS A 355 -2.75 24.27 -18.51
C CYS A 355 -1.43 24.96 -18.85
N LYS A 356 -0.95 24.75 -20.08
CA LYS A 356 0.22 25.47 -20.60
C LYS A 356 -0.10 26.96 -20.77
N PRO A 357 0.92 27.85 -20.76
CA PRO A 357 0.70 29.27 -21.03
C PRO A 357 -0.06 29.48 -22.35
N GLY A 358 -1.03 30.40 -22.35
CA GLY A 358 -1.93 30.65 -23.50
C GLY A 358 -3.15 29.73 -23.58
N TYR A 359 -3.30 28.77 -22.66
CA TYR A 359 -4.45 27.88 -22.56
C TYR A 359 -5.13 28.01 -21.18
N ARG A 360 -6.44 27.80 -21.12
CA ARG A 360 -7.24 27.74 -19.88
C ARG A 360 -7.96 26.41 -19.76
N GLN A 361 -8.37 26.04 -18.55
CA GLN A 361 -9.11 24.81 -18.33
C GLN A 361 -10.42 24.83 -19.15
N SER A 362 -10.67 23.75 -19.89
CA SER A 362 -11.88 23.63 -20.69
C SER A 362 -13.12 23.54 -19.80
N THR A 363 -14.23 24.11 -20.27
CA THR A 363 -15.53 23.98 -19.60
C THR A 363 -16.15 22.59 -19.80
N HIS A 364 -15.67 21.81 -20.77
CA HIS A 364 -16.26 20.53 -21.16
C HIS A 364 -15.46 19.32 -20.71
N SER A 365 -14.18 19.49 -20.34
CA SER A 365 -13.33 18.40 -19.87
C SER A 365 -12.23 18.92 -18.95
N MET A 366 -12.01 18.23 -17.83
CA MET A 366 -10.95 18.56 -16.89
C MET A 366 -9.54 18.25 -17.43
N ASN A 367 -9.44 17.40 -18.48
CA ASN A 367 -8.17 16.97 -19.07
C ASN A 367 -7.84 17.70 -20.38
N VAL A 368 -8.64 18.71 -20.75
CA VAL A 368 -8.43 19.52 -21.94
C VAL A 368 -8.24 20.97 -21.53
N CYS A 369 -7.20 21.59 -22.05
CA CYS A 369 -6.99 23.02 -21.95
C CYS A 369 -7.32 23.68 -23.29
N ASP A 370 -8.32 24.55 -23.27
CA ASP A 370 -8.79 25.31 -24.45
C ASP A 370 -7.88 26.52 -24.67
N PRO A 371 -7.51 26.84 -25.92
CA PRO A 371 -6.67 28.00 -26.23
C PRO A 371 -7.38 29.31 -25.89
N ILE A 372 -6.60 30.31 -25.52
CA ILE A 372 -7.07 31.68 -25.26
C ILE A 372 -6.63 32.56 -26.42
N CYS A 373 -7.58 33.24 -27.07
CA CYS A 373 -7.32 34.20 -28.14
C CYS A 373 -7.60 35.64 -27.68
N HIS A 374 -6.66 36.54 -27.92
CA HIS A 374 -6.78 37.97 -27.69
C HIS A 374 -6.48 38.76 -28.97
N PRO A 375 -7.45 39.52 -29.53
CA PRO A 375 -8.84 39.63 -29.10
C PRO A 375 -9.62 38.31 -29.27
N VAL A 376 -10.75 38.19 -28.58
CA VAL A 376 -11.64 37.02 -28.74
C VAL A 376 -12.06 36.92 -30.21
N CYS A 377 -11.97 35.73 -30.80
CA CYS A 377 -12.40 35.52 -32.19
C CYS A 377 -13.85 36.01 -32.36
N GLU A 378 -14.07 36.86 -33.38
CA GLU A 378 -15.41 37.37 -33.72
C GLU A 378 -16.37 36.23 -34.14
N THR A 379 -17.62 36.57 -34.46
CA THR A 379 -18.63 35.60 -34.86
C THR A 379 -18.16 34.74 -36.05
N ASN A 380 -18.38 33.43 -35.93
CA ASN A 380 -17.91 32.40 -36.89
C ASN A 380 -16.38 32.17 -36.94
N GLY A 381 -15.63 32.73 -35.99
CA GLY A 381 -14.25 32.30 -35.70
C GLY A 381 -14.16 31.18 -34.65
N ILE A 382 -13.13 30.35 -34.75
CA ILE A 382 -12.74 29.30 -33.81
C ILE A 382 -11.30 29.60 -33.36
N CYS A 383 -11.05 29.57 -32.05
CA CYS A 383 -9.70 29.69 -31.50
C CYS A 383 -9.03 28.31 -31.58
N GLU A 384 -8.11 28.12 -32.54
CA GLU A 384 -7.45 26.83 -32.78
C GLU A 384 -6.20 26.67 -31.90
N ALA A 385 -5.46 27.76 -31.70
CA ALA A 385 -4.29 27.85 -30.83
C ALA A 385 -4.27 29.22 -30.12
N PRO A 386 -3.40 29.42 -29.10
CA PRO A 386 -3.32 30.70 -28.40
C PRO A 386 -3.09 31.84 -29.41
N ASP A 387 -3.96 32.84 -29.36
CA ASP A 387 -3.99 33.99 -30.26
C ASP A 387 -4.08 33.66 -31.77
N LEU A 388 -4.56 32.45 -32.14
CA LEU A 388 -4.80 32.02 -33.52
C LEU A 388 -6.29 31.72 -33.76
N CYS A 389 -6.97 32.64 -34.44
CA CYS A 389 -8.36 32.47 -34.87
C CYS A 389 -8.41 31.95 -36.32
N VAL A 390 -9.24 30.94 -36.55
CA VAL A 390 -9.59 30.42 -37.90
C VAL A 390 -11.09 30.53 -38.12
N CYS A 391 -11.53 30.72 -39.36
CA CYS A 391 -12.97 30.76 -39.65
C CYS A 391 -13.58 29.35 -39.70
N LYS A 392 -14.86 29.25 -39.34
CA LYS A 392 -15.69 28.07 -39.59
C LYS A 392 -15.78 27.79 -41.09
N ASP A 393 -16.08 26.54 -41.43
CA ASP A 393 -16.33 26.12 -42.81
C ASP A 393 -17.35 27.05 -43.50
N ASP A 394 -17.12 27.34 -44.78
CA ASP A 394 -17.90 28.27 -45.62
C ASP A 394 -17.84 29.76 -45.22
N TYR A 395 -16.91 30.11 -44.32
CA TYR A 395 -16.53 31.49 -44.04
C TYR A 395 -15.05 31.72 -44.38
N ARG A 396 -14.73 32.88 -44.96
CA ARG A 396 -13.35 33.27 -45.27
C ARG A 396 -12.86 34.38 -44.33
N MET A 397 -11.57 34.35 -44.01
CA MET A 397 -10.92 35.42 -43.25
C MET A 397 -10.78 36.69 -44.09
N ILE A 398 -11.06 37.83 -43.48
CA ILE A 398 -10.77 39.16 -44.05
C ILE A 398 -9.84 39.93 -43.13
N TYR A 399 -8.78 40.47 -43.72
CA TYR A 399 -7.78 41.30 -43.06
C TYR A 399 -8.02 42.77 -43.41
N TYR A 400 -8.03 43.65 -42.42
CA TYR A 400 -8.16 45.10 -42.65
C TYR A 400 -6.83 45.83 -42.77
N ASP A 401 -5.72 45.24 -42.31
CA ASP A 401 -4.37 45.83 -42.36
C ASP A 401 -3.28 44.74 -42.45
N GLU A 402 -2.11 45.08 -43.02
CA GLU A 402 -0.93 44.23 -43.25
C GLU A 402 -0.23 43.71 -41.96
N LYS A 403 -0.91 43.67 -40.81
CA LYS A 403 -0.34 43.29 -39.50
C LYS A 403 -0.85 41.96 -38.95
N ASP A 404 -1.30 41.04 -39.79
CA ASP A 404 -1.51 39.62 -39.44
C ASP A 404 -2.36 39.36 -38.17
N VAL A 405 -3.42 40.14 -37.95
CA VAL A 405 -4.46 39.79 -36.96
C VAL A 405 -5.80 39.68 -37.68
N PRO A 406 -6.35 38.46 -37.88
CA PRO A 406 -7.62 38.27 -38.56
C PRO A 406 -8.76 38.75 -37.68
N PHE A 407 -9.54 39.74 -38.16
CA PHE A 407 -10.57 40.37 -37.35
C PHE A 407 -11.98 39.89 -37.65
N ARG A 408 -12.27 39.32 -38.83
CA ARG A 408 -13.63 38.84 -39.11
C ARG A 408 -13.71 37.74 -40.14
N CYS A 409 -14.75 36.94 -39.99
CA CYS A 409 -15.13 35.86 -40.90
C CYS A 409 -16.35 36.29 -41.71
N GLU A 410 -16.20 36.46 -43.02
CA GLU A 410 -17.33 36.72 -43.92
C GLU A 410 -17.84 35.43 -44.56
N PRO A 411 -19.16 35.29 -44.74
CA PRO A 411 -19.73 34.13 -45.42
C PRO A 411 -19.30 34.10 -46.89
N ILE A 412 -19.12 32.89 -47.41
CA ILE A 412 -18.83 32.65 -48.82
C ILE A 412 -20.17 32.33 -49.52
N CYS A 413 -20.52 33.12 -50.54
CA CYS A 413 -21.63 32.81 -51.45
C CYS A 413 -21.04 32.35 -52.80
N THR A 414 -21.44 31.15 -53.26
CA THR A 414 -21.04 30.61 -54.57
C THR A 414 -21.73 31.33 -55.72
N VAL A 415 -22.93 31.84 -55.46
CA VAL A 415 -23.70 32.70 -56.37
C VAL A 415 -23.42 34.17 -56.07
N ASP A 416 -23.15 34.96 -57.11
CA ASP A 416 -23.02 36.41 -56.98
C ASP A 416 -24.40 37.02 -56.67
N CYS A 417 -24.58 37.49 -55.43
CA CYS A 417 -25.83 38.09 -54.96
C CYS A 417 -26.26 39.31 -55.81
N GLY A 418 -25.32 39.98 -56.49
CA GLY A 418 -25.58 41.16 -57.29
C GLY A 418 -26.16 42.31 -56.46
N ASN A 419 -27.46 42.57 -56.59
CA ASN A 419 -28.18 43.62 -55.83
C ASN A 419 -28.64 43.11 -54.45
N GLY A 420 -27.73 42.50 -53.73
CA GLY A 420 -27.93 42.02 -52.37
C GLY A 420 -26.62 41.75 -51.67
N THR A 421 -26.66 41.52 -50.36
CA THR A 421 -25.50 41.17 -49.54
C THR A 421 -25.53 39.71 -49.13
N CYS A 422 -24.37 39.06 -49.14
CA CYS A 422 -24.21 37.70 -48.61
C CYS A 422 -24.26 37.79 -47.07
N THR A 423 -25.34 37.30 -46.46
CA THR A 423 -25.56 37.40 -45.00
C THR A 423 -25.27 36.08 -44.27
N ALA A 424 -25.26 34.96 -44.99
CA ALA A 424 -24.84 33.64 -44.55
C ALA A 424 -24.37 32.83 -45.78
N PRO A 425 -23.68 31.68 -45.59
CA PRO A 425 -23.22 30.85 -46.71
C PRO A 425 -24.36 30.54 -47.67
N ASP A 426 -24.17 30.88 -48.95
CA ASP A 426 -25.16 30.78 -50.04
C ASP A 426 -26.53 31.45 -49.79
N ILE A 427 -26.61 32.41 -48.86
CA ILE A 427 -27.83 33.16 -48.55
C ILE A 427 -27.62 34.65 -48.85
N CYS A 428 -28.32 35.12 -49.88
CA CYS A 428 -28.36 36.53 -50.27
C CYS A 428 -29.56 37.24 -49.63
N SER A 429 -29.29 38.37 -48.98
CA SER A 429 -30.31 39.35 -48.59
C SER A 429 -30.40 40.42 -49.67
N CYS A 430 -31.51 40.47 -50.39
CA CYS A 430 -31.69 41.44 -51.47
C CYS A 430 -31.92 42.86 -50.95
N PHE A 431 -31.42 43.85 -51.69
CA PHE A 431 -31.74 45.25 -51.46
C PHE A 431 -33.22 45.53 -51.81
N ASP A 432 -33.77 46.60 -51.27
CA ASP A 432 -35.17 46.98 -51.48
C ASP A 432 -35.52 47.08 -52.98
N GLY A 433 -36.70 46.56 -53.36
CA GLY A 433 -37.13 46.47 -54.77
C GLY A 433 -36.60 45.24 -55.53
N TYR A 434 -35.74 44.43 -54.91
CA TYR A 434 -35.25 43.16 -55.45
C TYR A 434 -35.70 41.97 -54.58
N ARG A 435 -35.91 40.81 -55.20
CA ARG A 435 -36.29 39.58 -54.51
C ARG A 435 -35.39 38.41 -54.92
N ASN A 436 -35.31 37.40 -54.07
CA ASN A 436 -34.53 36.19 -54.36
C ASN A 436 -35.14 35.42 -55.54
N ALA A 437 -34.37 35.30 -56.61
CA ALA A 437 -34.68 34.45 -57.75
C ALA A 437 -34.47 32.96 -57.39
N LYS A 438 -34.98 32.06 -58.24
CA LYS A 438 -34.76 30.61 -58.08
C LYS A 438 -33.28 30.21 -58.13
N THR A 439 -32.43 31.07 -58.68
CA THR A 439 -30.98 30.90 -58.81
C THR A 439 -30.21 31.39 -57.58
N GLY A 440 -30.87 31.97 -56.56
CA GLY A 440 -30.23 32.53 -55.37
C GLY A 440 -29.70 33.96 -55.55
N ARG A 441 -29.83 34.55 -56.75
CA ARG A 441 -29.48 35.95 -57.04
C ARG A 441 -30.67 36.89 -56.81
N CYS A 442 -30.41 38.15 -56.51
CA CYS A 442 -31.43 39.17 -56.37
C CYS A 442 -31.88 39.74 -57.72
N GLU A 443 -33.14 39.52 -58.09
CA GLU A 443 -33.78 40.00 -59.33
C GLU A 443 -34.81 41.10 -59.01
N PRO A 444 -35.01 42.10 -59.90
CA PRO A 444 -35.94 43.19 -59.67
C PRO A 444 -37.38 42.68 -59.57
N PHE A 445 -38.17 43.32 -58.70
CA PHE A 445 -39.59 43.05 -58.51
C PHE A 445 -40.43 44.18 -59.12
N CYS A 446 -41.51 43.82 -59.83
CA CYS A 446 -42.51 44.75 -60.33
C CYS A 446 -43.89 44.29 -59.86
N SER A 447 -44.66 45.20 -59.26
CA SER A 447 -46.00 44.92 -58.74
C SER A 447 -47.03 44.64 -59.84
N THR A 448 -46.97 45.35 -60.97
CA THR A 448 -47.83 45.14 -62.16
C THR A 448 -47.02 45.28 -63.44
N CYS A 449 -46.80 44.17 -64.15
CA CYS A 449 -45.96 44.10 -65.36
C CYS A 449 -46.46 43.02 -66.32
N ASN A 450 -47.77 43.02 -66.58
CA ASN A 450 -48.35 42.04 -67.50
C ASN A 450 -48.01 42.46 -68.94
N ASN A 451 -47.60 41.51 -69.77
CA ASN A 451 -47.14 41.72 -71.16
C ASN A 451 -45.89 42.63 -71.23
N GLY A 452 -44.96 42.46 -70.29
CA GLY A 452 -43.65 43.07 -70.27
C GLY A 452 -42.67 42.35 -69.33
N THR A 453 -41.39 42.69 -69.44
CA THR A 453 -40.31 42.17 -68.59
C THR A 453 -39.86 43.21 -67.57
N CYS A 454 -39.76 42.84 -66.30
CA CYS A 454 -39.26 43.71 -65.23
C CYS A 454 -37.73 43.83 -65.33
N VAL A 455 -37.22 45.02 -65.65
CA VAL A 455 -35.78 45.27 -65.87
C VAL A 455 -35.12 46.02 -64.72
N ALA A 456 -35.91 46.69 -63.88
CA ALA A 456 -35.53 47.32 -62.62
C ALA A 456 -36.77 47.38 -61.70
N PRO A 457 -36.64 47.66 -60.39
CA PRO A 457 -37.78 47.70 -59.48
C PRO A 457 -38.88 48.65 -60.00
N GLU A 458 -40.10 48.13 -60.16
CA GLU A 458 -41.26 48.84 -60.74
C GLU A 458 -41.10 49.40 -62.18
N VAL A 459 -40.06 48.99 -62.92
CA VAL A 459 -39.81 49.42 -64.31
C VAL A 459 -40.02 48.26 -65.27
N CYS A 460 -41.08 48.37 -66.08
CA CYS A 460 -41.45 47.40 -67.10
C CYS A 460 -40.93 47.79 -68.49
N LYS A 461 -40.33 46.82 -69.17
CA LYS A 461 -40.12 46.86 -70.61
C LYS A 461 -41.24 46.09 -71.29
N CYS A 462 -42.17 46.77 -71.97
CA CYS A 462 -43.30 46.12 -72.62
C CYS A 462 -42.87 45.19 -73.76
N ASP A 463 -43.64 44.12 -73.95
CA ASP A 463 -43.50 43.19 -75.06
C ASP A 463 -44.01 43.84 -76.37
N ASP A 464 -43.55 43.33 -77.53
CA ASP A 464 -43.88 43.91 -78.85
C ASP A 464 -45.41 44.01 -79.08
N GLY A 465 -45.87 45.17 -79.54
CA GLY A 465 -47.30 45.47 -79.75
C GLY A 465 -48.01 46.13 -78.55
N PHE A 466 -47.34 46.23 -77.41
CA PHE A 466 -47.80 46.95 -76.22
C PHE A 466 -46.94 48.18 -75.95
N VAL A 467 -47.57 49.25 -75.47
CA VAL A 467 -46.92 50.52 -75.12
C VAL A 467 -47.21 50.88 -73.67
N LEU A 468 -46.35 51.70 -73.08
CA LEU A 468 -46.56 52.21 -71.72
C LEU A 468 -47.80 53.12 -71.70
N GLU A 469 -48.65 52.95 -70.70
CA GLU A 469 -49.81 53.81 -70.48
C GLU A 469 -49.36 55.21 -70.03
N ASP A 470 -49.27 56.14 -70.97
CA ASP A 470 -48.93 57.53 -70.70
C ASP A 470 -50.05 58.21 -69.89
N SER A 471 -49.73 58.57 -68.65
CA SER A 471 -50.58 59.42 -67.81
C SER A 471 -50.47 60.89 -68.28
N GLU A 472 -51.04 61.26 -69.44
CA GLU A 472 -51.06 62.65 -69.89
C GLU A 472 -52.45 63.28 -69.95
N ILE A 473 -52.58 64.26 -69.05
CA ILE A 473 -53.55 65.34 -68.96
C ILE A 473 -53.58 66.13 -70.29
N GLY A 474 -54.78 66.38 -70.83
CA GLY A 474 -55.00 67.26 -71.98
C GLY A 474 -54.55 68.71 -71.74
N PRO A 475 -54.31 69.50 -72.81
CA PRO A 475 -53.48 70.70 -72.75
C PRO A 475 -54.20 71.89 -72.11
N GLY A 476 -53.75 72.32 -70.93
CA GLY A 476 -54.07 73.62 -70.37
C GLY A 476 -53.88 73.74 -68.86
N VAL A 477 -52.93 74.60 -68.47
CA VAL A 477 -52.63 75.18 -67.14
C VAL A 477 -51.27 74.76 -66.58
N ARG A 478 -50.32 75.70 -66.70
CA ARG A 478 -49.07 75.75 -65.92
C ARG A 478 -49.38 76.30 -64.53
N GLU A 479 -49.17 75.50 -63.49
CA GLU A 479 -48.17 75.73 -62.42
C GLU A 479 -48.45 74.81 -61.21
N SER A 480 -47.39 74.11 -60.81
CA SER A 480 -46.98 73.84 -59.43
C SER A 480 -48.03 73.31 -58.44
N ARG A 481 -48.12 71.98 -58.35
CA ARG A 481 -48.22 71.29 -57.06
C ARG A 481 -47.21 70.15 -56.99
N SER A 482 -46.22 70.33 -56.15
CA SER A 482 -45.46 69.26 -55.50
C SER A 482 -46.42 68.26 -54.84
N ILE A 483 -46.30 66.99 -55.24
CA ILE A 483 -46.91 65.82 -54.58
C ILE A 483 -45.76 64.84 -54.26
N PRO A 484 -45.79 64.14 -53.10
CA PRO A 484 -44.61 63.69 -52.33
C PRO A 484 -43.92 62.42 -52.87
N GLU A 485 -42.63 62.29 -52.57
CA GLU A 485 -41.80 61.07 -52.75
C GLU A 485 -42.14 59.95 -51.74
N ASP A 486 -43.41 59.65 -51.50
CA ASP A 486 -43.79 58.45 -50.76
C ASP A 486 -45.17 57.96 -51.23
N GLY A 487 -45.14 57.21 -52.32
CA GLY A 487 -46.25 56.49 -52.92
C GLY A 487 -45.79 55.86 -54.23
N PRO A 488 -46.18 54.60 -54.53
CA PRO A 488 -45.70 53.91 -55.72
C PRO A 488 -46.13 54.72 -56.95
N GLY A 489 -45.16 55.37 -57.60
CA GLY A 489 -45.37 56.03 -58.88
C GLY A 489 -45.96 55.02 -59.84
N ASN A 490 -47.02 55.43 -60.55
CA ASN A 490 -47.80 54.61 -61.48
C ASN A 490 -46.94 53.53 -62.12
N ALA A 491 -47.17 52.28 -61.71
CA ALA A 491 -46.53 51.14 -62.32
C ALA A 491 -46.72 51.20 -63.84
N SER A 492 -45.64 50.93 -64.57
CA SER A 492 -45.56 51.05 -66.03
C SER A 492 -46.44 49.97 -66.67
N ARG A 493 -47.75 50.22 -66.74
CA ARG A 493 -48.72 49.28 -67.30
C ARG A 493 -48.60 49.25 -68.82
N CYS A 494 -48.40 48.07 -69.38
CA CYS A 494 -48.34 47.87 -70.83
C CYS A 494 -49.77 47.69 -71.39
N VAL A 495 -50.21 48.62 -72.24
CA VAL A 495 -51.51 48.62 -72.91
C VAL A 495 -51.36 48.33 -74.41
N PRO A 496 -52.33 47.65 -75.06
CA PRO A 496 -52.23 47.34 -76.48
C PRO A 496 -52.33 48.60 -77.34
N ARG A 497 -51.55 48.66 -78.42
CA ARG A 497 -51.63 49.74 -79.42
C ARG A 497 -52.57 49.36 -80.57
N CYS A 498 -53.52 50.21 -80.92
CA CYS A 498 -54.34 50.06 -82.12
C CYS A 498 -54.28 51.32 -83.00
N GLU A 499 -54.17 51.17 -84.32
CA GLU A 499 -54.34 52.26 -85.28
C GLU A 499 -55.73 52.21 -85.95
N GLY A 500 -56.52 53.30 -85.87
CA GLY A 500 -57.77 53.44 -86.63
C GLY A 500 -59.05 52.88 -86.00
N CYS A 501 -59.10 52.72 -84.67
CA CYS A 501 -60.31 52.34 -83.92
C CYS A 501 -61.25 53.53 -83.61
N ASP A 502 -61.45 54.44 -84.56
CA ASP A 502 -62.41 55.53 -84.34
C ASP A 502 -63.83 54.93 -84.23
N ASN A 503 -64.51 55.18 -83.10
CA ASN A 503 -65.81 54.60 -82.74
C ASN A 503 -65.76 53.10 -82.35
N GLY A 504 -64.67 52.64 -81.73
CA GLY A 504 -64.59 51.35 -81.04
C GLY A 504 -63.47 51.27 -79.98
N ASP A 505 -63.51 50.25 -79.11
CA ASP A 505 -62.51 50.05 -78.05
C ASP A 505 -61.35 49.15 -78.52
N CYS A 506 -60.11 49.50 -78.15
CA CYS A 506 -58.90 48.71 -78.45
C CYS A 506 -58.69 47.61 -77.39
N VAL A 507 -58.92 46.35 -77.76
CA VAL A 507 -58.90 45.21 -76.82
C VAL A 507 -57.65 44.33 -76.95
N ALA A 508 -56.95 44.41 -78.08
CA ALA A 508 -55.67 43.78 -78.35
C ALA A 508 -54.94 44.57 -79.45
N PRO A 509 -53.62 44.37 -79.67
CA PRO A 509 -52.90 45.13 -80.70
C PRO A 509 -53.61 45.02 -82.07
N ASP A 510 -53.95 46.16 -82.65
CA ASP A 510 -54.72 46.32 -83.90
C ASP A 510 -56.11 45.65 -83.97
N GLU A 511 -56.74 45.37 -82.82
CA GLU A 511 -58.07 44.80 -82.74
C GLU A 511 -59.10 45.74 -82.08
N CYS A 512 -59.96 46.32 -82.91
CA CYS A 512 -61.07 47.18 -82.46
C CYS A 512 -62.37 46.41 -82.25
N GLN A 513 -63.08 46.74 -81.17
CA GLN A 513 -64.47 46.39 -80.92
C GLN A 513 -65.38 47.60 -81.21
N CYS A 514 -66.14 47.57 -82.32
CA CYS A 514 -66.95 48.73 -82.76
C CYS A 514 -68.17 49.00 -81.86
N HIS A 515 -68.49 50.28 -81.66
CA HIS A 515 -69.72 50.72 -81.00
C HIS A 515 -70.98 50.49 -81.88
N ALA A 516 -72.17 50.51 -81.27
CA ALA A 516 -73.44 50.23 -81.95
C ALA A 516 -73.76 51.22 -83.11
N GLY A 517 -74.33 50.72 -84.21
CA GLY A 517 -74.58 51.50 -85.46
C GLY A 517 -73.40 51.55 -86.43
N PHE A 518 -72.23 51.02 -86.01
CA PHE A 518 -71.03 50.89 -86.82
C PHE A 518 -70.67 49.41 -87.01
N VAL A 519 -70.28 49.05 -88.23
CA VAL A 519 -69.84 47.70 -88.58
C VAL A 519 -68.35 47.71 -88.96
N LYS A 520 -67.62 46.66 -88.57
CA LYS A 520 -66.18 46.55 -88.79
C LYS A 520 -65.89 46.24 -90.26
N ILE A 521 -65.19 47.15 -90.94
CA ILE A 521 -64.74 46.96 -92.33
C ILE A 521 -63.24 47.28 -92.40
N LYS A 522 -62.42 46.29 -92.79
CA LYS A 522 -60.95 46.42 -92.93
C LYS A 522 -60.25 47.05 -91.70
N GLY A 523 -60.71 46.72 -90.50
CA GLY A 523 -60.11 47.20 -89.25
C GLY A 523 -60.69 48.52 -88.72
N THR A 524 -61.54 49.21 -89.48
CA THR A 524 -62.17 50.49 -89.08
C THR A 524 -63.68 50.32 -88.89
N CYS A 525 -64.24 51.02 -87.91
CA CYS A 525 -65.68 51.00 -87.62
C CYS A 525 -66.39 52.06 -88.48
N VAL A 526 -67.30 51.64 -89.38
CA VAL A 526 -68.00 52.53 -90.33
C VAL A 526 -69.53 52.34 -90.29
N HIS A 527 -70.30 53.38 -90.63
CA HIS A 527 -71.77 53.40 -90.54
C HIS A 527 -72.48 52.54 -91.62
N ALA A 528 -73.61 51.89 -91.30
CA ALA A 528 -74.20 50.83 -92.12
C ALA A 528 -75.01 51.26 -93.38
N CYS A 529 -75.87 52.29 -93.33
CA CYS A 529 -76.54 52.88 -94.53
C CYS A 529 -75.91 54.22 -94.90
N GLN A 530 -75.20 54.27 -96.03
CA GLN A 530 -74.45 55.45 -96.45
C GLN A 530 -75.36 56.42 -97.24
N GLY A 531 -75.76 57.54 -96.63
CA GLY A 531 -76.58 58.60 -97.26
C GLY A 531 -78.02 58.76 -96.73
N GLY A 532 -78.50 57.85 -95.86
CA GLY A 532 -79.83 57.91 -95.24
C GLY A 532 -81.01 57.61 -96.19
N CYS A 533 -82.18 57.26 -95.63
CA CYS A 533 -83.38 56.84 -96.39
C CYS A 533 -84.48 57.91 -96.50
N GLY A 534 -84.12 59.18 -96.27
CA GLY A 534 -85.08 60.28 -96.17
C GLY A 534 -86.09 60.10 -95.04
N THR A 535 -87.13 60.94 -95.00
CA THR A 535 -88.28 60.78 -94.08
C THR A 535 -89.36 59.85 -94.65
N HIS A 536 -89.14 59.31 -95.84
CA HIS A 536 -90.11 58.52 -96.59
C HIS A 536 -89.68 57.05 -96.78
N GLY A 537 -88.69 56.59 -95.99
CA GLY A 537 -88.28 55.19 -95.91
C GLY A 537 -87.42 54.88 -94.69
N GLU A 538 -87.21 53.58 -94.42
CA GLU A 538 -86.45 53.07 -93.27
C GLU A 538 -85.20 52.29 -93.73
N CYS A 539 -84.09 52.42 -92.98
CA CYS A 539 -82.80 51.77 -93.29
C CYS A 539 -82.72 50.37 -92.69
N ILE A 540 -82.41 49.37 -93.51
CA ILE A 540 -82.18 47.99 -93.05
C ILE A 540 -80.66 47.70 -93.04
N ASP A 541 -80.03 47.79 -91.85
CA ASP A 541 -78.57 47.73 -91.64
C ASP A 541 -77.89 46.49 -92.25
N GLU A 542 -78.55 45.33 -92.21
CA GLU A 542 -78.01 44.06 -92.71
C GLU A 542 -77.95 44.00 -94.24
N ARG A 543 -78.89 44.67 -94.93
CA ARG A 543 -79.06 44.60 -96.39
C ARG A 543 -78.59 45.85 -97.13
N ARG A 544 -78.32 46.94 -96.41
CA ARG A 544 -77.81 48.21 -96.96
C ARG A 544 -78.72 48.84 -98.02
N ILE A 545 -80.04 48.71 -97.89
CA ILE A 545 -81.05 49.31 -98.78
C ILE A 545 -82.14 50.04 -97.97
N CYS A 546 -82.75 51.05 -98.59
CA CYS A 546 -83.89 51.80 -98.05
C CYS A 546 -85.21 51.20 -98.55
N GLU A 547 -86.15 50.95 -97.65
CA GLU A 547 -87.49 50.51 -97.99
C GLU A 547 -88.45 51.71 -97.98
N CYS A 548 -89.05 52.03 -99.14
CA CYS A 548 -89.80 53.28 -99.33
C CYS A 548 -91.30 53.14 -99.07
N ASN A 549 -91.89 54.19 -98.49
CA ASN A 549 -93.32 54.30 -98.25
C ASN A 549 -94.13 54.39 -99.56
N TYR A 550 -95.38 53.89 -99.57
CA TYR A 550 -96.23 53.83 -100.77
C TYR A 550 -96.46 55.21 -101.42
N GLY A 551 -96.27 55.31 -102.73
CA GLY A 551 -96.27 56.56 -103.48
C GLY A 551 -94.89 57.22 -103.62
N TRP A 552 -93.83 56.64 -103.03
CA TRP A 552 -92.44 57.09 -103.15
C TRP A 552 -91.52 55.98 -103.66
N THR A 553 -90.48 56.36 -104.40
CA THR A 553 -89.48 55.46 -104.97
C THR A 553 -88.11 56.11 -105.07
N GLY A 554 -87.10 55.35 -105.49
CA GLY A 554 -85.70 55.76 -105.56
C GLY A 554 -84.85 55.21 -104.41
N PRO A 555 -83.51 55.20 -104.56
CA PRO A 555 -82.59 54.58 -103.59
C PRO A 555 -82.56 55.27 -102.21
N HIS A 556 -83.07 56.50 -102.12
CA HIS A 556 -83.24 57.26 -100.88
C HIS A 556 -84.69 57.67 -100.61
N CYS A 557 -85.66 57.03 -101.31
CA CYS A 557 -87.10 57.25 -101.14
C CYS A 557 -87.57 58.70 -101.35
N ASP A 558 -87.00 59.39 -102.33
CA ASP A 558 -87.15 60.84 -102.53
C ASP A 558 -87.95 61.24 -103.79
N ARG A 559 -88.46 60.26 -104.56
CA ARG A 559 -89.24 60.51 -105.79
C ARG A 559 -90.71 60.08 -105.65
N PRO A 560 -91.70 60.98 -105.81
CA PRO A 560 -93.12 60.61 -105.76
C PRO A 560 -93.59 59.96 -107.07
N THR A 561 -94.61 59.10 -107.01
CA THR A 561 -95.21 58.39 -108.16
C THR A 561 -96.70 58.71 -108.37
N LEU A 562 -97.29 59.55 -107.54
CA LEU A 562 -98.71 59.94 -107.56
C LEU A 562 -98.84 61.45 -107.33
N CYS A 563 -99.88 62.09 -107.88
CA CYS A 563 -100.17 63.50 -107.64
C CYS A 563 -101.67 63.75 -107.42
N ILE A 564 -102.03 64.87 -106.80
CA ILE A 564 -103.41 65.16 -106.39
C ILE A 564 -103.94 66.39 -107.11
N SER A 565 -105.15 66.33 -107.65
CA SER A 565 -105.83 67.46 -108.27
C SER A 565 -107.01 67.92 -107.41
N ILE A 566 -107.10 69.21 -107.08
CA ILE A 566 -108.09 69.76 -106.14
C ILE A 566 -109.19 70.52 -106.90
N LEU A 567 -110.46 70.31 -106.54
CA LEU A 567 -111.62 71.00 -107.09
C LEU A 567 -112.26 71.93 -106.03
N ASN A 568 -112.66 73.14 -106.46
CA ASN A 568 -113.35 74.14 -105.64
C ASN A 568 -114.79 74.35 -106.14
N ASP A 569 -115.73 74.64 -105.24
CA ASP A 569 -117.19 74.66 -105.47
C ASP A 569 -117.72 75.68 -106.50
N GLU A 570 -116.89 76.58 -107.04
CA GLU A 570 -117.33 77.65 -107.96
C GLU A 570 -117.24 77.29 -109.45
N ASP A 571 -116.78 76.08 -109.82
CA ASP A 571 -116.72 75.66 -111.21
C ASP A 571 -118.02 75.00 -111.67
N ASN A 572 -118.75 75.70 -112.54
CA ASN A 572 -120.06 75.31 -113.07
C ASN A 572 -119.91 74.19 -114.11
N ARG A 573 -119.46 73.00 -113.68
CA ARG A 573 -119.33 71.80 -114.52
C ARG A 573 -120.68 71.11 -114.65
N THR A 574 -121.04 70.77 -115.88
CA THR A 574 -122.33 70.14 -116.24
C THR A 574 -122.26 68.60 -116.30
N GLU A 575 -121.11 68.00 -115.98
CA GLU A 575 -120.91 66.55 -115.94
C GLU A 575 -120.95 66.01 -114.49
N SER A 576 -121.66 64.90 -114.26
CA SER A 576 -121.72 64.24 -112.95
C SER A 576 -120.53 63.30 -112.73
N PHE A 577 -119.86 63.41 -111.57
CA PHE A 577 -118.77 62.53 -111.14
C PHE A 577 -119.02 62.00 -109.72
N LYS A 578 -118.37 60.87 -109.38
CA LYS A 578 -118.58 60.18 -108.10
C LYS A 578 -117.54 60.63 -107.08
N VAL A 579 -118.00 61.27 -106.01
CA VAL A 579 -117.17 61.57 -104.83
C VAL A 579 -117.38 60.48 -103.79
N ILE A 580 -116.28 59.93 -103.27
CA ILE A 580 -116.31 58.93 -102.20
C ILE A 580 -116.12 59.65 -100.85
N GLU A 581 -117.07 59.47 -99.93
CA GLU A 581 -117.07 60.14 -98.63
C GLU A 581 -116.28 59.41 -97.53
N GLU A 582 -116.03 58.10 -97.66
CA GLU A 582 -115.21 57.33 -96.70
C GLU A 582 -113.77 57.16 -97.21
N GLN A 583 -112.78 57.54 -96.39
CA GLN A 583 -111.34 57.42 -96.65
C GLN A 583 -110.66 56.42 -95.69
N ASN A 584 -109.63 55.70 -96.15
CA ASN A 584 -108.77 54.88 -95.28
C ASN A 584 -107.47 55.64 -94.90
N ASN A 585 -106.79 55.27 -93.80
CA ASN A 585 -105.58 55.95 -93.33
C ASN A 585 -104.46 56.03 -94.39
N THR A 586 -104.37 55.02 -95.27
CA THR A 586 -103.39 55.03 -96.36
C THR A 586 -103.71 56.11 -97.39
N ILE A 587 -104.99 56.27 -97.75
CA ILE A 587 -105.47 57.28 -98.70
C ILE A 587 -105.35 58.67 -98.09
N GLU A 588 -105.67 58.86 -96.81
CA GLU A 588 -105.45 60.14 -96.11
C GLU A 588 -103.96 60.53 -96.11
N HIS A 589 -103.06 59.60 -95.79
CA HIS A 589 -101.62 59.84 -95.83
C HIS A 589 -101.12 60.14 -97.25
N VAL A 590 -101.68 59.49 -98.28
CA VAL A 590 -101.37 59.79 -99.68
C VAL A 590 -101.87 61.19 -100.05
N LEU A 591 -103.10 61.54 -99.67
CA LEU A 591 -103.74 62.82 -99.97
C LEU A 591 -103.04 64.04 -99.31
N ILE A 592 -102.33 63.84 -98.19
CA ILE A 592 -101.60 64.92 -97.51
C ILE A 592 -100.14 65.02 -98.01
N ASN A 593 -99.49 63.89 -98.26
CA ASN A 593 -98.04 63.85 -98.46
C ASN A 593 -97.59 63.73 -99.93
N ASN A 594 -98.52 63.66 -100.88
CA ASN A 594 -98.18 63.66 -102.31
C ASN A 594 -98.35 65.07 -102.92
N PRO A 595 -97.57 65.42 -103.96
CA PRO A 595 -97.61 66.74 -104.58
C PRO A 595 -98.92 67.02 -105.32
N VAL A 596 -99.35 68.29 -105.34
CA VAL A 596 -100.56 68.75 -106.04
C VAL A 596 -100.26 69.03 -107.52
N CYS A 597 -101.07 68.51 -108.44
CA CYS A 597 -100.94 68.67 -109.89
C CYS A 597 -102.15 69.40 -110.52
N PRO A 598 -102.21 70.73 -110.45
CA PRO A 598 -103.40 71.50 -110.85
C PRO A 598 -103.70 71.48 -112.36
N LYS A 599 -102.71 71.15 -113.22
CA LYS A 599 -102.92 71.03 -114.67
C LYS A 599 -103.81 69.83 -115.04
N CYS A 600 -103.99 68.87 -114.13
CA CYS A 600 -104.75 67.65 -114.37
C CYS A 600 -106.27 67.81 -114.16
N ILE A 601 -106.73 68.96 -113.66
CA ILE A 601 -108.16 69.25 -113.41
C ILE A 601 -109.04 68.97 -114.63
N SER A 602 -108.58 69.35 -115.84
CA SER A 602 -109.33 69.14 -117.08
C SER A 602 -109.53 67.67 -117.48
N LYS A 603 -108.75 66.74 -116.90
CA LYS A 603 -108.82 65.30 -117.20
C LYS A 603 -109.74 64.52 -116.25
N ILE A 604 -110.33 65.17 -115.25
CA ILE A 604 -111.19 64.51 -114.27
C ILE A 604 -112.50 64.07 -114.94
N ASN A 605 -112.78 62.76 -114.89
CA ASN A 605 -113.96 62.09 -115.41
C ASN A 605 -114.60 61.18 -114.34
N ASN A 606 -115.67 60.44 -114.68
CA ASN A 606 -116.40 59.59 -113.73
C ASN A 606 -115.62 58.36 -113.20
N GLU A 607 -114.50 57.98 -113.82
CA GLU A 607 -113.61 56.90 -113.37
C GLU A 607 -112.50 57.42 -112.44
N THR A 608 -112.32 58.74 -112.36
CA THR A 608 -111.30 59.36 -111.51
C THR A 608 -111.70 59.24 -110.04
N LEU A 609 -110.82 58.67 -109.21
CA LEU A 609 -111.07 58.48 -107.78
C LEU A 609 -110.92 59.80 -107.04
N CYS A 610 -112.06 60.45 -106.78
CA CYS A 610 -112.16 61.71 -106.06
C CYS A 610 -112.71 61.48 -104.65
N PHE A 611 -112.00 62.01 -103.66
CA PHE A 611 -112.34 61.87 -102.25
C PHE A 611 -112.55 63.23 -101.59
N LYS A 612 -113.45 63.27 -100.62
CA LYS A 612 -113.72 64.47 -99.81
C LYS A 612 -112.63 64.64 -98.75
N MET A 613 -111.76 65.62 -98.91
CA MET A 613 -110.64 65.93 -98.02
C MET A 613 -111.02 67.01 -97.00
N HIS A 614 -110.64 66.81 -95.74
CA HIS A 614 -110.71 67.83 -94.70
C HIS A 614 -109.39 68.60 -94.65
N ILE A 615 -109.45 69.93 -94.74
CA ILE A 615 -108.25 70.75 -94.61
C ILE A 615 -108.06 71.10 -93.14
N ASN A 616 -106.83 70.91 -92.63
CA ASN A 616 -106.41 71.34 -91.30
C ASN A 616 -107.27 70.85 -90.12
N GLY A 617 -107.60 69.55 -90.14
CA GLY A 617 -108.05 68.82 -88.93
C GLY A 617 -109.32 69.33 -88.27
N THR A 618 -110.10 70.17 -88.94
CA THR A 618 -111.37 70.69 -88.44
C THR A 618 -112.45 70.50 -89.50
N GLU A 619 -113.46 69.68 -89.21
CA GLU A 619 -114.51 69.16 -90.12
C GLU A 619 -115.39 70.21 -90.83
N LYS A 620 -115.07 71.50 -90.72
CA LYS A 620 -115.94 72.57 -91.22
C LYS A 620 -115.66 73.02 -92.66
N GLU A 621 -114.48 72.71 -93.22
CA GLU A 621 -114.17 73.00 -94.62
C GLU A 621 -113.70 71.71 -95.32
N THR A 622 -114.45 71.31 -96.35
CA THR A 622 -114.14 70.12 -97.16
C THR A 622 -113.86 70.51 -98.60
N GLN A 623 -112.74 70.05 -99.13
CA GLN A 623 -112.39 70.12 -100.55
C GLN A 623 -112.49 68.73 -101.18
N ILE A 624 -112.52 68.65 -102.51
CA ILE A 624 -112.47 67.37 -103.21
C ILE A 624 -111.08 67.22 -103.83
N GLY A 625 -110.32 66.22 -103.36
CA GLY A 625 -109.04 65.83 -103.94
C GLY A 625 -109.20 64.57 -104.78
N CYS A 626 -108.79 64.66 -106.04
CA CYS A 626 -108.80 63.55 -106.98
C CYS A 626 -107.38 63.02 -107.17
N LEU A 627 -107.20 61.71 -106.97
CA LEU A 627 -105.92 61.04 -107.20
C LEU A 627 -105.67 60.93 -108.70
N MET A 628 -104.54 61.50 -109.13
CA MET A 628 -104.07 61.44 -110.50
C MET A 628 -102.76 60.65 -110.53
N ASN A 629 -102.69 59.68 -111.41
CA ASN A 629 -101.41 59.04 -111.73
C ASN A 629 -100.66 59.95 -112.70
N GLU A 630 -99.36 60.16 -112.47
CA GLU A 630 -98.48 60.94 -113.38
C GLU A 630 -98.45 60.36 -114.80
#